data_AF-A0A415DEF4-F1
#
_entry.id   AF-A0A415DEF4-F1
#
_cell.length_a   1.000
_cell.length_b   1.000
_cell.length_c   1.000
_cell.angle_alpha   90.00
_cell.angle_beta   90.00
_cell.angle_gamma   90.00
#
_symmetry.space_group_name_H-M   'P 1'
#
loop_
_entity.id
_entity.type
_entity.pdbx_description
1 polymer ?
#
loop_
_entity_poly.entity_id
_entity_poly.type
_entity_poly.pdbx_seq_one_letter_code
_entity_poly.pdbx_strand_id
1 'polypeptide(L)'
;MDDNFNNQKSREMNTTIKLAMTGFDNLKVAMQLTGQIFKRVEAYKVKDNTMILYWSDKGKNVQKLPYPMTPDQAAQFVWGWLENTPPDYSEPDTDGSTGEAWELYARSWGVLDDEQYAYIKVRPIWFIYGK
;
A
#
# COMPACT_ATOMS: atom_id res chain seq x y z
N MET A 1 4.41 -48.02 -10.46
CA MET A 1 3.30 -47.80 -9.51
C MET A 1 3.66 -46.53 -8.81
N ASP A 2 2.96 -45.49 -9.21
CA ASP A 2 3.57 -44.18 -9.43
C ASP A 2 3.33 -43.24 -8.26
N ASP A 3 4.40 -42.53 -7.95
CA ASP A 3 4.53 -41.19 -7.41
C ASP A 3 3.40 -40.61 -6.55
N ASN A 4 3.72 -40.50 -5.26
CA ASN A 4 3.13 -39.55 -4.32
C ASN A 4 3.46 -38.10 -4.75
N PHE A 5 2.75 -37.57 -5.74
CA PHE A 5 2.80 -36.16 -6.09
C PHE A 5 1.84 -35.33 -5.22
N ASN A 6 2.44 -34.39 -4.49
CA ASN A 6 1.89 -33.09 -4.11
C ASN A 6 0.48 -33.05 -3.50
N ASN A 7 0.44 -32.98 -2.17
CA ASN A 7 -0.64 -32.25 -1.51
C ASN A 7 -0.11 -31.36 -0.38
N GLN A 8 0.95 -30.58 -0.67
CA GLN A 8 1.12 -29.31 0.02
C GLN A 8 0.21 -28.30 -0.67
N LYS A 9 -1.07 -28.25 -0.23
CA LYS A 9 -1.83 -27.01 -0.31
C LYS A 9 -0.98 -25.94 0.36
N SER A 10 -0.32 -25.10 -0.44
CA SER A 10 0.33 -23.89 0.05
C SER A 10 -0.71 -23.17 0.89
N ARG A 11 -0.47 -23.13 2.21
CA ARG A 11 -1.31 -22.41 3.16
C ARG A 11 -1.26 -20.96 2.71
N GLU A 12 -2.26 -20.49 1.97
CA GLU A 12 -2.33 -19.10 1.52
C GLU A 12 -2.25 -18.22 2.76
N MET A 13 -1.10 -17.59 2.96
CA MET A 13 -0.92 -16.68 4.07
C MET A 13 -1.69 -15.41 3.74
N ASN A 14 -2.79 -15.19 4.47
CA ASN A 14 -3.50 -13.92 4.51
C ASN A 14 -2.64 -12.90 5.25
N THR A 15 -1.56 -12.45 4.61
CA THR A 15 -0.64 -11.45 5.15
C THR A 15 -1.31 -10.09 5.03
N THR A 16 -1.49 -9.42 6.17
CA THR A 16 -1.93 -8.03 6.25
C THR A 16 -0.84 -7.21 6.93
N ILE A 17 -0.49 -6.09 6.32
CA ILE A 17 0.44 -5.11 6.88
C ILE A 17 -0.35 -3.82 7.09
N LYS A 18 -0.33 -3.28 8.31
CA LYS A 18 -0.90 -1.97 8.62
C LYS A 18 0.08 -1.20 9.48
N LEU A 19 0.46 -0.01 9.04
CA LEU A 19 1.40 0.85 9.76
C LEU A 19 1.15 2.32 9.41
N ALA A 20 1.51 3.21 10.33
CA ALA A 20 1.45 4.65 10.16
C ALA A 20 2.75 5.25 10.65
N MET A 21 3.44 6.02 9.79
CA MET A 21 4.77 6.54 10.05
C MET A 21 5.00 7.86 9.30
N THR A 22 6.09 8.55 9.63
CA THR A 22 6.55 9.74 8.94
C THR A 22 7.78 9.46 8.09
N GLY A 23 8.04 10.30 7.08
CA GLY A 23 9.29 10.29 6.31
C GLY A 23 9.40 9.25 5.19
N PHE A 24 10.22 9.58 4.19
CA PHE A 24 10.42 8.79 2.99
C PHE A 24 11.14 7.45 3.23
N ASP A 25 12.20 7.44 4.05
CA ASP A 25 12.96 6.22 4.29
C ASP A 25 12.11 5.13 4.96
N ASN A 26 11.22 5.52 5.87
CA ASN A 26 10.24 4.62 6.47
C ASN A 26 9.24 4.10 5.44
N LEU A 27 8.79 4.94 4.49
CA LEU A 27 7.90 4.52 3.40
C LEU A 27 8.60 3.50 2.50
N LYS A 28 9.88 3.74 2.17
CA LYS A 28 10.68 2.82 1.37
C LYS A 28 10.79 1.45 2.06
N VAL A 29 11.11 1.43 3.36
CA VAL A 29 11.16 0.17 4.14
C VAL A 29 9.79 -0.51 4.19
N ALA A 30 8.72 0.25 4.44
CA ALA A 30 7.36 -0.29 4.46
C ALA A 30 6.97 -0.91 3.11
N MET A 31 7.25 -0.23 2.00
CA MET A 31 7.04 -0.76 0.65
C MET A 31 7.88 -2.01 0.41
N GLN A 32 9.13 -2.08 0.85
CA GLN A 32 9.93 -3.30 0.74
C GLN A 32 9.35 -4.47 1.55
N LEU A 33 8.79 -4.22 2.74
CA LEU A 33 8.11 -5.25 3.55
C LEU A 33 6.91 -5.84 2.79
N THR A 34 6.19 -5.02 2.04
CA THR A 34 5.11 -5.50 1.17
C THR A 34 5.60 -6.34 -0.02
N GLY A 35 6.90 -6.37 -0.29
CA GLY A 35 7.55 -7.27 -1.26
C GLY A 35 7.32 -8.76 -0.98
N GLN A 36 6.99 -9.13 0.26
CA GLN A 36 6.57 -10.49 0.62
C GLN A 36 5.19 -10.86 0.05
N ILE A 37 4.40 -9.85 -0.33
CA ILE A 37 3.04 -9.97 -0.82
C ILE A 37 3.00 -9.87 -2.35
N PHE A 38 3.70 -8.89 -2.93
CA PHE A 38 3.78 -8.70 -4.37
C PHE A 38 5.19 -8.28 -4.78
N LYS A 39 5.61 -8.70 -5.97
CA LYS A 39 6.96 -8.42 -6.49
C LYS A 39 7.05 -7.12 -7.31
N ARG A 40 5.91 -6.60 -7.74
CA ARG A 40 5.80 -5.43 -8.61
C ARG A 40 4.43 -4.78 -8.52
N VAL A 41 4.37 -3.53 -8.96
CA VAL A 41 3.15 -2.73 -9.13
C VAL A 41 2.96 -2.46 -10.61
N GLU A 42 1.78 -2.71 -11.15
CA GLU A 42 1.46 -2.56 -12.58
C GLU A 42 0.40 -1.49 -12.86
N ALA A 43 -0.39 -1.13 -11.84
CA ALA A 43 -1.42 -0.11 -11.96
C ALA A 43 -1.66 0.60 -10.62
N TYR A 44 -2.33 1.74 -10.68
CA TYR A 44 -2.74 2.49 -9.51
C TYR A 44 -4.15 3.09 -9.68
N LYS A 45 -4.73 3.57 -8.59
CA LYS A 45 -5.97 4.33 -8.55
C LYS A 45 -5.87 5.33 -7.42
N VAL A 46 -6.33 6.55 -7.62
CA VAL A 46 -6.50 7.53 -6.54
C VAL A 46 -8.00 7.73 -6.33
N LYS A 47 -8.46 7.53 -5.10
CA LYS A 47 -9.87 7.68 -4.70
C LYS A 47 -9.90 8.09 -3.24
N ASP A 48 -10.75 9.06 -2.89
CA ASP A 48 -10.99 9.49 -1.51
C ASP A 48 -9.68 9.72 -0.73
N ASN A 49 -8.83 10.60 -1.28
CA ASN A 49 -7.50 10.94 -0.73
C ASN A 49 -6.58 9.74 -0.44
N THR A 50 -6.79 8.62 -1.14
CA THR A 50 -6.06 7.38 -0.96
C THR A 50 -5.52 6.90 -2.30
N MET A 51 -4.21 6.68 -2.37
CA MET A 51 -3.59 5.98 -3.49
C MET A 51 -3.66 4.47 -3.23
N ILE A 52 -4.14 3.73 -4.23
CA ILE A 52 -4.21 2.28 -4.23
C ILE A 52 -3.29 1.76 -5.32
N LEU A 53 -2.34 0.90 -4.96
CA LEU A 53 -1.41 0.25 -5.87
C LEU A 53 -1.83 -1.21 -6.09
N TYR A 54 -1.74 -1.65 -7.36
CA TYR A 54 -2.17 -2.98 -7.79
C TYR A 54 -1.00 -3.73 -8.43
N TRP A 55 -0.91 -5.03 -8.13
CA TRP A 55 0.07 -5.94 -8.77
C TRP A 55 -0.28 -6.32 -10.23
N SER A 56 -1.42 -5.86 -10.75
CA SER A 56 -1.94 -6.20 -12.06
C SER A 56 -2.75 -5.03 -12.61
N ASP A 57 -2.69 -4.83 -13.93
CA ASP A 57 -3.47 -3.84 -14.67
C ASP A 57 -4.91 -4.27 -14.99
N LYS A 58 -5.32 -5.45 -14.54
CA LYS A 58 -6.67 -6.02 -14.79
C LYS A 58 -7.74 -5.53 -13.80
N GLY A 59 -7.38 -4.64 -12.88
CA GLY A 59 -8.32 -3.99 -11.95
C GLY A 59 -9.38 -3.16 -12.67
N LYS A 60 -10.49 -2.86 -11.98
CA LYS A 60 -11.59 -2.08 -12.55
C LYS A 60 -11.30 -0.58 -12.37
N ASN A 61 -11.35 0.19 -13.45
CA ASN A 61 -11.06 1.64 -13.41
C ASN A 61 -9.70 1.96 -12.75
N VAL A 62 -8.69 1.13 -13.01
CA VAL A 62 -7.31 1.39 -12.61
C VAL A 62 -6.56 2.10 -13.73
N GLN A 63 -5.62 2.96 -13.37
CA GLN A 63 -4.67 3.55 -14.29
C GLN A 63 -3.44 2.67 -14.40
N LYS A 64 -3.20 2.15 -15.61
CA LYS A 64 -2.02 1.35 -15.91
C LYS A 64 -0.75 2.22 -15.82
N LEU A 65 0.27 1.71 -15.13
CA LEU A 65 1.58 2.32 -15.13
C LEU A 65 2.25 2.10 -16.50
N PRO A 66 3.05 3.07 -17.00
CA PRO A 66 3.76 2.93 -18.28
C PRO A 66 4.73 1.74 -18.29
N TYR A 67 5.16 1.27 -17.12
CA TYR A 67 5.92 0.04 -16.92
C TYR A 67 5.69 -0.50 -15.49
N PRO A 68 5.90 -1.82 -15.25
CA PRO A 68 5.85 -2.37 -13.90
C PRO A 68 6.95 -1.80 -12.99
N MET A 69 6.58 -1.29 -11.82
CA MET A 69 7.51 -0.74 -10.84
C MET A 69 7.90 -1.79 -9.78
N THR A 70 9.15 -1.78 -9.35
CA THR A 70 9.59 -2.48 -8.13
C THR A 70 9.02 -1.79 -6.89
N PRO A 71 9.01 -2.45 -5.70
CA PRO A 71 8.59 -1.79 -4.47
C PRO A 71 9.34 -0.48 -4.17
N ASP A 72 10.63 -0.41 -4.46
CA ASP A 72 11.45 0.79 -4.28
C ASP A 72 11.03 1.94 -5.21
N GLN A 73 10.77 1.64 -6.48
CA GLN A 73 10.27 2.63 -7.44
C GLN A 73 8.86 3.10 -7.08
N ALA A 74 8.00 2.16 -6.65
CA ALA A 74 6.67 2.48 -6.18
C ALA A 74 6.70 3.36 -4.91
N ALA A 75 7.67 3.18 -4.02
CA ALA A 75 7.86 4.06 -2.86
C ALA A 75 8.15 5.51 -3.27
N GLN A 76 9.02 5.72 -4.27
CA GLN A 76 9.29 7.07 -4.80
C GLN A 76 8.05 7.67 -5.47
N PHE A 77 7.32 6.88 -6.24
CA PHE A 77 6.09 7.31 -6.89
C PHE A 77 5.02 7.74 -5.87
N VAL A 78 4.81 6.93 -4.83
CA VAL A 78 3.89 7.25 -3.72
C VAL A 78 4.36 8.47 -2.95
N TRP A 79 5.65 8.59 -2.67
CA TRP A 79 6.20 9.74 -1.95
C TRP A 79 5.96 11.05 -2.71
N GLY A 80 6.26 11.08 -4.01
CA GLY A 80 5.99 12.26 -4.84
C GLY A 80 4.51 12.64 -4.88
N TRP A 81 3.60 11.67 -4.76
CA TRP A 81 2.17 11.94 -4.60
C TRP A 81 1.83 12.51 -3.22
N LEU A 82 2.37 11.93 -2.14
CA LEU A 82 2.16 12.40 -0.76
C LEU A 82 2.66 13.84 -0.55
N GLU A 83 3.80 14.21 -1.14
CA GLU A 83 4.35 15.59 -1.07
C GLU A 83 3.40 16.65 -1.68
N ASN A 84 2.45 16.21 -2.51
CA ASN A 84 1.49 17.08 -3.18
C ASN A 84 0.05 16.82 -2.71
N THR A 85 -0.14 15.99 -1.69
CA THR A 85 -1.47 15.56 -1.23
C THR A 85 -1.53 15.58 0.30
N PRO A 86 -2.00 16.69 0.91
CA PRO A 86 -2.18 16.76 2.35
C PRO A 86 -3.37 15.91 2.83
N PRO A 87 -3.50 15.66 4.14
CA PRO A 87 -4.71 15.05 4.70
C PRO A 87 -5.97 15.84 4.32
N ASP A 88 -7.05 15.15 3.99
CA ASP A 88 -8.34 15.73 3.55
C ASP A 88 -9.24 16.15 4.71
N TYR A 89 -8.70 16.15 5.92
CA TYR A 89 -9.36 16.56 7.15
C TYR A 89 -8.47 17.54 7.92
N SER A 90 -9.10 18.36 8.76
CA SER A 90 -8.39 19.37 9.55
C SER A 90 -7.38 18.74 10.51
N GLU A 91 -6.27 19.44 10.71
CA GLU A 91 -5.30 19.12 11.74
C GLU A 91 -6.00 19.02 13.11
N PRO A 92 -5.85 17.91 13.84
CA PRO A 92 -6.47 17.75 15.14
C PRO A 92 -5.96 18.79 16.14
N ASP A 93 -6.89 19.51 16.78
CA ASP A 93 -6.59 20.37 17.92
C ASP A 93 -6.32 19.51 19.16
N THR A 94 -5.06 19.38 19.57
CA THR A 94 -4.64 18.54 20.69
C THR A 94 -3.54 19.22 21.51
N ASP A 95 -3.41 18.83 22.78
CA ASP A 95 -2.31 19.30 23.65
C ASP A 95 -0.91 18.80 23.22
N GLY A 96 -0.84 17.90 22.23
CA GLY A 96 0.39 17.34 21.68
C GLY A 96 0.86 18.10 20.43
N SER A 97 1.98 17.66 19.87
CA SER A 97 2.39 18.12 18.54
C SER A 97 1.73 17.27 17.47
N THR A 98 1.28 17.92 16.40
CA THR A 98 0.75 17.28 15.20
C THR A 98 1.69 17.52 14.04
N GLY A 99 1.74 16.55 13.12
CA GLY A 99 2.49 16.67 11.89
C GLY A 99 1.96 15.74 10.80
N GLU A 100 2.29 16.04 9.55
CA GLU A 100 1.91 15.20 8.42
C GLU A 100 2.66 13.87 8.46
N ALA A 101 1.92 12.81 8.13
CA ALA A 101 2.42 11.46 8.05
C ALA A 101 1.62 10.68 6.99
N TRP A 102 1.86 9.38 6.91
CA TRP A 102 1.13 8.50 6.02
C TRP A 102 0.72 7.21 6.73
N GLU A 103 -0.41 6.66 6.32
CA GLU A 103 -0.86 5.32 6.69
C GLU A 103 -0.73 4.40 5.49
N LEU A 104 -0.14 3.22 5.69
CA LEU A 104 -0.06 2.15 4.71
C LEU A 104 -0.87 0.95 5.19
N TYR A 105 -1.66 0.39 4.28
CA TYR A 105 -2.34 -0.88 4.44
C TYR A 105 -2.06 -1.76 3.23
N ALA A 106 -1.52 -2.96 3.42
CA ALA A 106 -1.31 -3.94 2.35
C ALA A 106 -1.93 -5.28 2.71
N ARG A 107 -2.45 -5.98 1.70
CA ARG A 107 -3.07 -7.30 1.86
C ARG A 107 -2.77 -8.19 0.66
N SER A 108 -2.47 -9.47 0.93
CA SER A 108 -2.13 -10.46 -0.11
C SER A 108 -3.27 -10.91 -0.99
N TRP A 109 -4.49 -10.93 -0.46
CA TRP A 109 -5.68 -11.24 -1.22
C TRP A 109 -6.91 -10.71 -0.50
N GLY A 110 -7.81 -10.05 -1.22
CA GLY A 110 -9.07 -9.55 -0.69
C GLY A 110 -10.00 -9.05 -1.79
N VAL A 111 -11.29 -8.96 -1.45
CA VAL A 111 -12.29 -8.26 -2.26
C VAL A 111 -12.38 -6.83 -1.74
N LEU A 112 -12.21 -5.85 -2.60
CA LEU A 112 -12.44 -4.44 -2.29
C LEU A 112 -13.25 -3.81 -3.41
N ASP A 113 -14.42 -3.21 -3.10
CA ASP A 113 -15.25 -2.51 -4.09
C ASP A 113 -15.48 -3.32 -5.39
N ASP A 114 -15.83 -4.60 -5.27
CA ASP A 114 -15.98 -5.59 -6.36
C ASP A 114 -14.68 -5.99 -7.12
N GLU A 115 -13.51 -5.66 -6.59
CA GLU A 115 -12.21 -6.00 -7.18
C GLU A 115 -11.48 -7.08 -6.37
N GLN A 116 -11.00 -8.14 -7.04
CA GLN A 116 -10.25 -9.27 -6.45
C GLN A 116 -8.76 -9.16 -6.75
N TYR A 117 -8.00 -8.34 -6.02
CA TYR A 117 -6.55 -8.24 -6.22
C TYR A 117 -5.80 -7.94 -4.91
N ALA A 118 -4.52 -8.33 -4.84
CA ALA A 118 -3.61 -7.83 -3.82
C ALA A 118 -3.40 -6.34 -4.04
N TYR A 119 -3.40 -5.56 -2.96
CA TYR A 119 -3.25 -4.11 -3.05
C TYR A 119 -2.46 -3.53 -1.89
N ILE A 120 -1.93 -2.34 -2.14
CA ILE A 120 -1.43 -1.41 -1.12
C ILE A 120 -2.33 -0.18 -1.16
N LYS A 121 -2.78 0.28 -0.01
CA LYS A 121 -3.37 1.60 0.16
C LYS A 121 -2.39 2.48 0.91
N VAL A 122 -2.23 3.69 0.43
CA VAL A 122 -1.49 4.74 1.11
C VAL A 122 -2.33 5.99 1.14
N ARG A 123 -2.44 6.63 2.30
CA ARG A 123 -3.12 7.92 2.45
C ARG A 123 -2.33 8.84 3.38
N PRO A 124 -2.35 10.16 3.14
CA PRO A 124 -1.82 11.13 4.07
C PRO A 124 -2.71 11.20 5.32
N ILE A 125 -2.09 11.39 6.48
CA ILE A 125 -2.78 11.55 7.77
C ILE A 125 -2.10 12.64 8.60
N TRP A 126 -2.83 13.19 9.55
CA TRP A 126 -2.24 13.88 10.70
C TRP A 126 -1.81 12.85 11.75
N PHE A 127 -0.55 12.92 12.17
CA PHE A 127 0.01 12.10 13.23
C PHE A 127 0.24 12.95 14.47
N ILE A 128 -0.33 12.51 15.59
CA ILE A 128 -0.19 13.19 16.88
C ILE A 128 0.96 12.50 17.62
N TYR A 129 1.96 13.28 18.03
CA TYR A 129 3.08 12.83 18.85
C TYR A 129 3.27 13.80 20.02
N GLY A 130 3.40 13.26 21.23
CA GLY A 130 3.56 14.05 22.45
C GLY A 130 2.70 13.55 23.60
N LYS A 131 3.29 12.67 24.42
CA LYS A 131 3.38 12.81 25.87
C LYS A 131 4.72 12.26 26.33
#